data_AF-A0A961VU88-F1
#
_entry.id   AF-A0A961VU88-F1
#
_cell.length_a   1.000
_cell.length_b   1.000
_cell.length_c   1.000
_cell.angle_alpha   90.00
_cell.angle_beta   90.00
_cell.angle_gamma   90.00
#
_symmetry.space_group_name_H-M   'P 1'
#
loop_
_entity.id
_entity.type
_entity.pdbx_description
1 polymer ?
#
loop_
_entity_poly.entity_id
_entity_poly.type
_entity_poly.pdbx_seq_one_letter_code
_entity_poly.pdbx_strand_id
1 'polypeptide(L)'
;MKKPYKKELSAKEVAAVADKDIDYGDIPPLDDDFWSNARLVEPDRTQQVTLRVKKSVLDAFKSTGKGYQTRMNAVLESYAKTLTK
;
A
#
# COMPACT_ATOMS: atom_id res chain seq x y z
N MET A 1 -15.19 0.65 23.66
CA MET A 1 -14.29 -0.51 23.76
C MET A 1 -13.46 -0.37 25.03
N LYS A 2 -13.47 -1.37 25.92
CA LYS A 2 -12.59 -1.35 27.10
C LYS A 2 -11.16 -1.54 26.60
N LYS A 3 -10.23 -0.67 27.01
CA LYS A 3 -8.81 -0.88 26.67
C LYS A 3 -8.31 -2.08 27.49
N PRO A 4 -7.79 -3.15 26.86
CA PRO A 4 -7.31 -4.33 27.59
C PRO A 4 -6.08 -4.01 28.44
N TYR A 5 -5.38 -2.91 28.16
CA TYR A 5 -4.18 -2.49 28.89
C TYR A 5 -4.29 -1.05 29.41
N LYS A 6 -3.75 -0.83 30.62
CA LYS A 6 -3.67 0.48 31.28
C LYS A 6 -2.65 1.42 30.61
N LYS A 7 -1.68 0.85 29.89
CA LYS A 7 -0.61 1.55 29.14
C LYS A 7 -0.19 0.69 27.94
N GLU A 8 0.27 1.33 26.86
CA GLU A 8 0.89 0.66 25.72
C GLU A 8 2.17 -0.07 26.16
N LEU A 9 2.30 -1.33 25.76
CA LEU A 9 3.50 -2.13 26.00
C LEU A 9 4.64 -1.63 25.10
N SER A 10 5.85 -1.58 25.66
CA SER A 10 7.06 -1.37 24.86
C SER A 10 7.38 -2.61 24.02
N ALA A 11 8.15 -2.43 22.94
CA ALA A 11 8.52 -3.55 22.04
C ALA A 11 9.19 -4.73 22.76
N LYS A 12 9.95 -4.47 23.84
CA LYS A 12 10.57 -5.52 24.65
C LYS A 12 9.56 -6.30 25.48
N GLU A 13 8.55 -5.63 26.00
CA GLU A 13 7.50 -6.26 26.78
C GLU A 13 6.59 -7.10 25.87
N VAL A 14 6.25 -6.62 24.67
CA VAL A 14 5.50 -7.39 23.66
C VAL A 14 6.26 -8.65 23.26
N ALA A 15 7.58 -8.54 22.99
CA ALA A 15 8.40 -9.69 22.62
C ALA A 15 8.59 -10.72 23.75
N ALA A 16 8.30 -10.35 25.01
CA ALA A 16 8.38 -11.25 26.16
C ALA A 16 7.05 -11.96 26.47
N VAL A 17 5.94 -11.55 25.84
CA VAL A 17 4.65 -12.26 25.95
C VAL A 17 4.74 -13.55 25.14
N ALA A 18 4.39 -14.68 25.76
CA ALA A 18 4.31 -15.95 25.04
C ALA A 18 3.04 -16.00 24.18
N ASP A 19 3.12 -16.61 23.00
CA ASP A 19 2.00 -16.65 22.04
C ASP A 19 0.67 -17.14 22.64
N LYS A 20 0.73 -18.12 23.54
CA LYS A 20 -0.44 -18.67 24.25
C LYS A 20 -1.16 -17.68 25.18
N ASP A 21 -0.46 -16.63 25.60
CA ASP A 21 -0.93 -15.61 26.53
C ASP A 21 -1.41 -14.35 25.78
N ILE A 22 -1.37 -14.37 24.44
CA ILE A 22 -1.93 -13.32 23.58
C ILE A 22 -3.45 -13.46 23.57
N ASP A 23 -4.14 -12.41 24.00
CA ASP A 23 -5.60 -12.32 23.95
C ASP A 23 -6.05 -11.89 22.55
N TYR A 24 -6.89 -12.70 21.92
CA TYR A 24 -7.51 -12.43 20.61
C TYR A 24 -9.02 -12.15 20.72
N GLY A 25 -9.58 -12.05 21.92
CA GLY A 25 -11.03 -11.94 22.13
C GLY A 25 -11.65 -10.64 21.62
N ASP A 26 -10.85 -9.64 21.28
CA ASP A 26 -11.28 -8.37 20.70
C ASP A 26 -11.29 -8.36 19.17
N ILE A 27 -10.76 -9.38 18.51
CA ILE A 27 -10.71 -9.49 17.05
C ILE A 27 -11.42 -10.75 16.53
N PRO A 28 -12.07 -10.70 15.37
CA PRO A 28 -12.65 -11.89 14.75
C PRO A 28 -11.54 -12.87 14.29
N PRO A 29 -11.81 -14.17 14.27
CA PRO A 29 -10.88 -15.16 13.72
C PRO A 29 -10.66 -14.96 12.21
N LEU A 30 -9.45 -15.22 11.74
CA LEU A 30 -9.06 -15.15 10.32
C LEU A 30 -9.25 -16.52 9.63
N ASP A 31 -10.49 -17.00 9.59
CA ASP A 31 -10.88 -18.31 9.06
C ASP A 31 -11.13 -18.30 7.54
N ASP A 32 -11.55 -19.44 6.99
CA ASP A 32 -11.80 -19.59 5.55
C ASP A 32 -12.88 -18.61 5.03
N ASP A 33 -13.86 -18.28 5.87
CA ASP A 33 -14.89 -17.29 5.54
C ASP A 33 -14.30 -15.89 5.42
N PHE A 34 -13.35 -15.51 6.29
CA PHE A 34 -12.60 -14.26 6.16
C PHE A 34 -11.85 -14.17 4.82
N TRP A 35 -11.23 -15.27 4.39
CA TRP A 35 -10.44 -15.31 3.15
C TRP A 35 -11.26 -15.57 1.88
N SER A 36 -12.55 -15.94 2.00
CA SER A 36 -13.43 -16.32 0.89
C SER A 36 -13.48 -15.33 -0.27
N ASN A 37 -13.35 -14.02 0.03
CA ASN A 37 -13.39 -12.93 -0.95
C ASN A 37 -12.03 -12.23 -1.14
N ALA A 38 -10.98 -12.75 -0.51
CA ALA A 38 -9.66 -12.16 -0.62
C ALA A 38 -9.15 -12.31 -2.06
N ARG A 39 -8.63 -11.21 -2.61
CA ARG A 39 -8.01 -11.20 -3.93
C ARG A 39 -6.53 -11.00 -3.76
N LEU A 40 -5.74 -11.92 -4.31
CA LEU A 40 -4.31 -11.71 -4.43
C LEU A 40 -4.08 -10.55 -5.41
N VAL A 41 -3.50 -9.46 -4.91
CA VAL A 41 -3.13 -8.30 -5.73
C VAL A 41 -1.62 -8.30 -5.84
N GLU A 42 -1.11 -8.53 -7.06
CA GLU A 42 0.30 -8.31 -7.32
C GLU A 42 0.58 -6.80 -7.34
N PRO A 43 1.66 -6.33 -6.69
CA PRO A 43 2.01 -4.93 -6.72
C PRO A 43 2.42 -4.53 -8.14
N ASP A 44 1.70 -3.58 -8.72
CA ASP A 44 2.08 -2.96 -9.99
C ASP A 44 3.34 -2.11 -9.77
N ARG A 45 4.47 -2.61 -10.28
CA ARG A 45 5.78 -1.98 -10.12
C ARG A 45 6.13 -1.22 -11.39
N THR A 46 6.71 -0.04 -11.22
CA THR A 46 7.26 0.71 -12.33
C THR A 46 8.38 -0.07 -13.02
N GLN A 47 8.24 -0.26 -14.33
CA GLN A 47 9.29 -0.84 -15.19
C GLN A 47 10.13 0.26 -15.83
N GLN A 48 11.46 0.13 -15.76
CA GLN A 48 12.36 1.06 -16.45
C GLN A 48 12.34 0.77 -17.97
N VAL A 49 11.88 1.76 -18.75
CA VAL A 49 11.80 1.67 -20.21
C VAL A 49 12.44 2.90 -20.86
N THR A 50 12.91 2.77 -22.10
CA THR A 50 13.36 3.91 -22.91
C THR A 50 12.19 4.43 -23.75
N LEU A 51 11.59 5.55 -23.33
CA LEU A 51 10.50 6.22 -24.04
C LEU A 51 10.90 7.61 -24.50
N ARG A 52 10.54 7.98 -25.74
CA ARG A 52 10.69 9.36 -26.23
C ARG A 52 9.47 10.18 -25.84
N VAL A 53 9.70 11.30 -25.16
CA VAL A 53 8.67 12.26 -24.72
C VAL A 53 9.00 13.63 -25.28
N LYS A 54 7.99 14.43 -25.66
CA LYS A 54 8.20 15.82 -26.11
C LYS A 54 8.86 16.63 -25.00
N LYS A 55 9.85 17.47 -25.36
CA LYS A 55 10.57 18.32 -24.41
C LYS A 55 9.64 19.20 -23.57
N SER A 56 8.66 19.84 -24.19
CA SER A 56 7.68 20.69 -23.51
C SER A 56 6.90 19.95 -22.41
N VAL A 57 6.55 18.68 -22.65
CA VAL A 57 5.86 17.84 -21.67
C VAL A 57 6.80 17.51 -20.52
N LEU A 58 8.03 17.06 -20.82
CA LEU A 58 9.00 16.73 -19.79
C LEU A 58 9.33 17.95 -18.90
N ASP A 59 9.49 19.13 -19.50
CA ASP A 59 9.78 20.37 -18.79
C ASP A 59 8.59 20.80 -17.91
N ALA A 60 7.36 20.65 -18.40
CA ALA A 60 6.14 20.92 -17.63
C ALA A 60 6.00 20.01 -16.40
N PHE A 61 6.37 18.73 -16.49
CA PHE A 61 6.38 17.86 -15.32
C PHE A 61 7.56 18.18 -14.40
N LYS A 62 8.76 18.39 -14.92
CA LYS A 62 9.95 18.73 -14.09
C LYS A 62 9.75 20.00 -13.27
N SER A 63 9.03 21.00 -13.77
CA SER A 63 8.75 22.24 -13.04
C SER A 63 7.93 22.01 -11.75
N THR A 64 7.23 20.88 -11.65
CA THR A 64 6.48 20.50 -10.43
C THR A 64 7.38 19.97 -9.29
N GLY A 65 8.68 19.84 -9.51
CA GLY A 65 9.66 19.46 -8.48
C GLY A 65 9.77 17.95 -8.24
N LYS A 66 10.17 17.56 -7.02
CA LYS A 66 10.39 16.15 -6.65
C LYS A 66 9.12 15.31 -6.89
N GLY A 67 9.30 14.11 -7.45
CA GLY A 67 8.20 13.22 -7.80
C GLY A 67 7.54 13.51 -9.15
N TYR A 68 8.17 14.31 -10.03
CA TYR A 68 7.61 14.59 -11.36
C TYR A 68 7.37 13.32 -12.18
N GLN A 69 8.23 12.31 -12.07
CA GLN A 69 8.05 11.02 -12.74
C GLN A 69 6.81 10.28 -12.22
N THR A 70 6.56 10.30 -10.91
CA THR A 70 5.37 9.71 -10.30
C THR A 70 4.10 10.38 -10.81
N ARG A 71 4.08 11.72 -10.86
CA ARG A 71 2.93 12.48 -11.42
C ARG A 71 2.73 12.20 -12.90
N MET A 72 3.82 12.14 -13.67
CA MET A 72 3.77 11.78 -15.09
C MET A 72 3.21 10.37 -15.28
N ASN A 73 3.63 9.40 -14.45
CA ASN A 73 3.13 8.03 -14.49
C ASN A 73 1.62 7.96 -14.16
N ALA A 74 1.16 8.69 -13.15
CA ALA A 74 -0.26 8.74 -12.78
C ALA A 74 -1.16 9.25 -13.93
N VAL A 75 -0.67 10.19 -14.74
CA VAL A 75 -1.38 10.68 -15.93
C VAL A 75 -1.40 9.62 -17.05
N LEU A 76 -0.30 8.90 -17.25
CA LEU A 76 -0.28 7.79 -18.21
C LEU A 76 -1.22 6.67 -17.79
N GLU A 77 -1.25 6.34 -16.50
CA GLU A 77 -2.13 5.32 -15.92
C GLU A 77 -3.61 5.70 -16.05
N SER A 78 -3.96 6.97 -15.79
CA SER A 78 -5.34 7.43 -15.92
C SER A 78 -5.83 7.32 -17.37
N TYR A 79 -4.98 7.66 -18.34
CA TYR A 79 -5.30 7.49 -19.75
C TYR A 79 -5.37 6.00 -20.14
N ALA A 80 -4.42 5.18 -19.68
CA ALA A 80 -4.40 3.74 -19.96
C ALA A 80 -5.68 3.03 -19.48
N LYS A 81 -6.21 3.40 -18.31
CA LYS A 81 -7.49 2.88 -17.79
C LYS A 81 -8.67 3.13 -18.72
N THR A 82 -8.64 4.22 -19.51
CA THR A 82 -9.69 4.50 -20.50
C THR A 82 -9.62 3.62 -21.75
N LEU A 83 -8.47 2.98 -22.00
CA LEU A 83 -8.28 2.09 -23.15
C LEU A 83 -8.85 0.69 -22.91
N THR A 84 -8.86 0.24 -21.66
CA THR A 84 -9.47 -1.02 -21.24
C THR A 84 -10.98 -0.84 -21.04
N LYS A 85 -11.78 -1.43 -21.94
CA LYS A 85 -13.22 -1.66 -21.75
C LYS A 85 -13.47 -2.91 -20.91
#